data_AF-A0A316QG10-F1
#
_entry.id   AF-A0A316QG10-F1
#
_cell.length_a   1.000
_cell.length_b   1.000
_cell.length_c   1.000
_cell.angle_alpha   90.00
_cell.angle_beta   90.00
_cell.angle_gamma   90.00
#
_symmetry.space_group_name_H-M   'P 1'
#
loop_
_entity.id
_entity.type
_entity.pdbx_description
1 polymer ?
#
loop_
_entity_poly.entity_id
_entity_poly.type
_entity_poly.pdbx_seq_one_letter_code
_entity_poly.pdbx_strand_id
1 'polypeptide(L)'
;MANNVTNKLRFDKCSKERCREILEAIQIDRIGLGSIDFNKIIPEPYFPSDQDCINWRIKNWDTKWEAYGYRDGIQYDEDKNEISFLTANRSARKIIIALSRQYPDVLFELRYADENFGYNVGEISIMAGEDFDGRIPKDNTYEAQELAADVMGKKLAFDIESASGYVRKIDANLYEYCEGVHVSQSFQCDQSLGHPVVLCYDFDNSKVWLEMYPLLDEDDDMYEDIKNSIQAWGIHPCESWDDFNSYVQCLGEDAMEAAYYDEGGMTMC
;
A
#
# COMPACT_ATOMS: atom_id res chain seq x y z
N MET A 1 -20.56 3.37 5.84
CA MET A 1 -19.67 3.54 4.67
C MET A 1 -19.22 2.16 4.21
N ALA A 2 -18.75 1.99 2.99
CA ALA A 2 -18.10 0.73 2.59
C ALA A 2 -16.69 1.04 2.14
N ASN A 3 -15.79 0.15 2.49
CA ASN A 3 -14.41 0.26 2.10
C ASN A 3 -14.25 -0.15 0.65
N ASN A 4 -13.40 0.56 -0.10
CA ASN A 4 -12.97 0.12 -1.41
C ASN A 4 -11.87 -0.93 -1.26
N VAL A 5 -12.07 -2.09 -1.89
CA VAL A 5 -11.05 -3.11 -2.04
C VAL A 5 -10.57 -3.08 -3.49
N THR A 6 -9.29 -2.81 -3.67
CA THR A 6 -8.63 -2.91 -4.98
C THR A 6 -8.41 -4.38 -5.29
N ASN A 7 -8.78 -4.81 -6.50
CA ASN A 7 -8.54 -6.15 -7.01
C ASN A 7 -7.73 -6.03 -8.31
N LYS A 8 -6.58 -6.68 -8.36
CA LYS A 8 -5.77 -6.90 -9.55
C LYS A 8 -5.90 -8.37 -9.93
N LEU A 9 -6.44 -8.64 -11.11
CA LEU A 9 -6.64 -9.99 -11.61
C LEU A 9 -5.77 -10.22 -12.85
N ARG A 10 -4.80 -11.11 -12.73
CA ARG A 10 -3.96 -11.55 -13.84
C ARG A 10 -4.40 -12.92 -14.34
N PHE A 11 -4.41 -13.09 -15.66
CA PHE A 11 -4.69 -14.35 -16.33
C PHE A 11 -3.34 -15.01 -16.69
N ASP A 12 -2.79 -15.77 -15.76
CA ASP A 12 -1.47 -16.39 -15.90
C ASP A 12 -1.51 -17.64 -16.79
N LYS A 13 -0.37 -17.94 -17.43
CA LYS A 13 -0.20 -19.04 -18.39
C LYS A 13 -1.30 -19.08 -19.47
N CYS A 14 -1.85 -17.92 -19.78
CA CYS A 14 -2.94 -17.69 -20.72
C CYS A 14 -2.42 -16.88 -21.91
N SER A 15 -2.81 -17.25 -23.14
CA SER A 15 -2.47 -16.42 -24.31
C SER A 15 -3.27 -15.11 -24.29
N LYS A 16 -2.76 -14.07 -24.95
CA LYS A 16 -3.47 -12.78 -25.04
C LYS A 16 -4.85 -12.93 -25.67
N GLU A 17 -4.96 -13.76 -26.70
CA GLU A 17 -6.22 -14.05 -27.39
C GLU A 17 -7.22 -14.76 -26.48
N ARG A 18 -6.74 -15.73 -25.68
CA ARG A 18 -7.57 -16.46 -24.72
C ARG A 18 -8.02 -15.55 -23.57
N CYS A 19 -7.13 -14.70 -23.06
CA CYS A 19 -7.47 -13.70 -22.06
C CYS A 19 -8.55 -12.74 -22.60
N ARG A 20 -8.36 -12.25 -23.83
CA ARG A 20 -9.31 -11.36 -24.49
C ARG A 20 -10.68 -12.00 -24.68
N GLU A 21 -10.75 -13.25 -25.14
CA GLU A 21 -12.00 -14.00 -25.28
C GLU A 21 -12.78 -14.04 -23.95
N ILE A 22 -12.09 -14.33 -22.85
CA ILE A 22 -12.69 -14.39 -21.52
C ILE A 22 -13.17 -13.01 -21.09
N LEU A 23 -12.34 -11.97 -21.25
CA LEU A 23 -12.69 -10.59 -20.92
C LEU A 23 -13.89 -10.10 -21.74
N GLU A 24 -13.97 -10.43 -23.03
CA GLU A 24 -15.12 -10.09 -23.88
C GLU A 24 -16.40 -10.77 -23.41
N ALA A 25 -16.30 -12.00 -22.88
CA ALA A 25 -17.44 -12.74 -22.34
C ALA A 25 -17.93 -12.17 -21.00
N ILE A 26 -17.04 -11.67 -20.13
CA ILE A 26 -17.37 -11.21 -18.78
C ILE A 26 -17.46 -9.69 -18.63
N GLN A 27 -17.15 -8.91 -19.65
CA GLN A 27 -17.20 -7.45 -19.56
C GLN A 27 -18.60 -6.92 -19.23
N ILE A 28 -18.65 -5.76 -18.57
CA ILE A 28 -19.89 -4.98 -18.46
C ILE A 28 -20.13 -4.30 -19.81
N ASP A 29 -21.24 -4.61 -20.49
CA ASP A 29 -21.52 -4.18 -21.87
C ASP A 29 -21.43 -2.65 -22.09
N ARG A 30 -21.83 -1.86 -21.08
CA ARG A 30 -21.80 -0.39 -21.13
C ARG A 30 -20.43 0.22 -20.85
N ILE A 31 -19.50 -0.55 -20.29
CA ILE A 31 -18.16 -0.10 -19.91
C ILE A 31 -17.15 -0.60 -20.95
N GLY A 32 -17.23 -1.88 -21.34
CA GLY A 32 -16.39 -2.50 -22.35
C GLY A 32 -15.23 -3.32 -21.79
N LEU A 33 -14.33 -3.71 -22.69
CA LEU A 33 -13.26 -4.68 -22.43
C LEU A 33 -12.37 -4.26 -21.27
N GLY A 34 -12.09 -5.18 -20.34
CA GLY A 34 -11.30 -4.93 -19.14
C GLY A 34 -12.15 -4.58 -17.90
N SER A 35 -13.46 -4.42 -18.06
CA SER A 35 -14.41 -4.49 -16.93
C SER A 35 -14.82 -5.94 -16.63
N ILE A 36 -15.38 -6.16 -15.45
CA ILE A 36 -15.91 -7.47 -15.04
C ILE A 36 -17.35 -7.32 -14.54
N ASP A 37 -18.25 -8.16 -15.05
CA ASP A 37 -19.66 -8.24 -14.69
C ASP A 37 -19.92 -9.53 -13.89
N PHE A 38 -20.15 -9.40 -12.59
CA PHE A 38 -20.40 -10.53 -11.71
C PHE A 38 -21.66 -11.30 -12.10
N ASN A 39 -22.64 -10.68 -12.75
CA ASN A 39 -23.86 -11.37 -13.21
C ASN A 39 -23.59 -12.32 -14.36
N LYS A 40 -22.56 -12.09 -15.17
CA LYS A 40 -22.15 -13.02 -16.23
C LYS A 40 -21.44 -14.25 -15.67
N ILE A 41 -20.94 -14.18 -14.43
CA ILE A 41 -20.19 -15.24 -13.77
C ILE A 41 -21.09 -16.00 -12.77
N ILE A 42 -21.74 -15.28 -11.86
CA ILE A 42 -22.74 -15.80 -10.91
C ILE A 42 -24.00 -14.93 -11.04
N PRO A 43 -24.96 -15.33 -11.89
CA PRO A 43 -26.15 -14.53 -12.16
C PRO A 43 -26.99 -14.23 -10.92
N GLU A 44 -27.25 -12.94 -10.68
CA GLU A 44 -28.22 -12.50 -9.67
C GLU A 44 -29.65 -12.80 -10.14
N PRO A 45 -30.48 -13.49 -9.33
CA PRO A 45 -31.89 -13.63 -9.63
C PRO A 45 -32.66 -12.34 -9.28
N TYR A 46 -33.87 -12.22 -9.80
CA TYR A 46 -34.74 -11.10 -9.44
C TYR A 46 -35.17 -11.17 -7.97
N PHE A 47 -35.04 -10.05 -7.25
CA PHE A 47 -35.54 -9.88 -5.89
C PHE A 47 -36.57 -8.75 -5.81
N PRO A 48 -37.66 -8.93 -5.07
CA PRO A 48 -38.68 -7.91 -4.88
C PRO A 48 -38.24 -6.78 -3.94
N SER A 49 -37.17 -6.97 -3.16
CA SER A 49 -36.64 -5.98 -2.23
C SER A 49 -35.12 -5.83 -2.38
N ASP A 50 -34.62 -4.61 -2.21
CA ASP A 50 -33.19 -4.31 -2.22
C ASP A 50 -32.43 -5.05 -1.12
N GLN A 51 -33.07 -5.27 0.04
CA GLN A 51 -32.45 -5.97 1.15
C GLN A 51 -32.21 -7.44 0.83
N ASP A 52 -33.16 -8.11 0.18
CA ASP A 52 -33.00 -9.51 -0.23
C ASP A 52 -31.92 -9.65 -1.32
N CYS A 53 -31.89 -8.71 -2.27
CA CYS A 53 -30.83 -8.59 -3.27
C CYS A 53 -29.45 -8.44 -2.60
N ILE A 54 -29.28 -7.48 -1.69
CA ILE A 54 -28.02 -7.26 -0.98
C ILE A 54 -27.62 -8.49 -0.15
N ASN A 55 -28.57 -9.11 0.56
CA ASN A 55 -28.30 -10.32 1.33
C ASN A 55 -27.83 -11.47 0.44
N TRP A 56 -28.45 -11.63 -0.74
CA TRP A 56 -28.03 -12.62 -1.71
C TRP A 56 -26.64 -12.31 -2.27
N ARG A 57 -26.34 -11.06 -2.64
CA ARG A 57 -25.00 -10.68 -3.13
C ARG A 57 -23.92 -10.92 -2.08
N ILE A 58 -24.14 -10.50 -0.84
CA ILE A 58 -23.19 -10.78 0.26
C ILE A 58 -22.98 -12.29 0.41
N LYS A 59 -24.04 -13.09 0.29
CA LYS A 59 -23.93 -14.55 0.40
C LYS A 59 -23.26 -15.22 -0.80
N ASN A 60 -23.37 -14.69 -2.02
CA ASN A 60 -22.95 -15.38 -3.24
C ASN A 60 -21.74 -14.74 -3.94
N TRP A 61 -21.54 -13.44 -3.78
CA TRP A 61 -20.42 -12.65 -4.31
C TRP A 61 -19.44 -12.19 -3.22
N ASP A 62 -19.79 -12.34 -1.92
CA ASP A 62 -19.07 -11.80 -0.74
C ASP A 62 -19.03 -10.27 -0.65
N THR A 63 -19.61 -9.58 -1.62
CA THR A 63 -19.76 -8.12 -1.62
C THR A 63 -21.21 -7.74 -1.88
N LYS A 64 -21.59 -6.52 -1.50
CA LYS A 64 -22.96 -5.99 -1.66
C LYS A 64 -23.25 -5.42 -3.04
N TRP A 65 -22.22 -5.10 -3.82
CA TRP A 65 -22.34 -4.38 -5.09
C TRP A 65 -21.52 -5.08 -6.17
N GLU A 66 -21.88 -4.80 -7.41
CA GLU A 66 -21.11 -5.14 -8.60
C GLU A 66 -19.70 -4.54 -8.56
N ALA A 67 -18.79 -5.00 -9.42
CA ALA A 67 -17.49 -4.35 -9.61
C ALA A 67 -17.65 -2.89 -10.09
N TYR A 68 -16.77 -2.02 -9.63
CA TYR A 68 -16.76 -0.59 -9.97
C TYR A 68 -15.33 -0.03 -10.07
N GLY A 69 -15.18 1.29 -10.16
CA GLY A 69 -13.88 1.97 -10.26
C GLY A 69 -13.52 2.43 -11.67
N TYR A 70 -14.41 2.28 -12.65
CA TYR A 70 -14.13 2.59 -14.07
C TYR A 70 -14.31 4.08 -14.45
N ARG A 71 -14.60 4.97 -13.49
CA ARG A 71 -14.89 6.40 -13.79
C ARG A 71 -13.70 7.12 -14.40
N ASP A 72 -12.50 6.78 -13.95
CA ASP A 72 -11.24 7.37 -14.40
C ASP A 72 -10.60 6.54 -15.54
N GLY A 73 -11.38 5.64 -16.15
CA GLY A 73 -10.95 4.73 -17.21
C GLY A 73 -10.90 3.27 -16.77
N ILE A 74 -10.84 2.39 -17.76
CA ILE A 74 -10.63 0.96 -17.54
C ILE A 74 -9.15 0.71 -17.38
N GLN A 75 -8.79 -0.03 -16.33
CA GLN A 75 -7.41 -0.44 -16.05
C GLN A 75 -7.22 -1.86 -16.60
N TYR A 76 -6.82 -1.95 -17.87
CA TYR A 76 -6.49 -3.21 -18.54
C TYR A 76 -5.10 -3.11 -19.18
N ASP A 77 -4.18 -3.96 -18.74
CA ASP A 77 -2.84 -4.14 -19.28
C ASP A 77 -2.82 -5.41 -20.14
N GLU A 78 -2.93 -5.25 -21.46
CA GLU A 78 -2.96 -6.36 -22.43
C GLU A 78 -1.60 -7.07 -22.54
N ASP A 79 -0.49 -6.42 -22.17
CA ASP A 79 0.82 -7.05 -22.15
C ASP A 79 1.00 -7.97 -20.95
N LYS A 80 0.39 -7.62 -19.82
CA LYS A 80 0.39 -8.45 -18.60
C LYS A 80 -0.82 -9.36 -18.46
N ASN A 81 -1.80 -9.27 -19.36
CA ASN A 81 -3.11 -9.90 -19.22
C ASN A 81 -3.72 -9.62 -17.82
N GLU A 82 -3.73 -8.35 -17.42
CA GLU A 82 -4.15 -7.94 -16.08
C GLU A 82 -5.25 -6.89 -16.13
N ILE A 83 -6.30 -7.06 -15.33
CA ILE A 83 -7.34 -6.04 -15.11
C ILE A 83 -7.34 -5.58 -13.66
N SER A 84 -7.74 -4.32 -13.42
CA SER A 84 -7.96 -3.79 -12.08
C SER A 84 -9.36 -3.21 -11.90
N PHE A 85 -9.97 -3.49 -10.75
CA PHE A 85 -11.31 -3.00 -10.41
C PHE A 85 -11.53 -2.95 -8.89
N LEU A 86 -12.58 -2.26 -8.46
CA LEU A 86 -12.94 -2.11 -7.06
C LEU A 86 -14.14 -2.97 -6.69
N THR A 87 -14.14 -3.47 -5.46
CA THR A 87 -15.29 -4.10 -4.80
C THR A 87 -15.52 -3.49 -3.41
N ALA A 88 -16.74 -3.63 -2.88
CA ALA A 88 -17.07 -3.10 -1.56
C ALA A 88 -16.76 -4.11 -0.45
N ASN A 89 -15.97 -3.73 0.56
CA ASN A 89 -15.65 -4.42 1.82
C ASN A 89 -14.93 -5.78 1.77
N ARG A 90 -14.92 -6.45 0.62
CA ARG A 90 -14.33 -7.78 0.42
C ARG A 90 -13.76 -7.90 -0.98
N SER A 91 -12.73 -8.73 -1.13
CA SER A 91 -12.15 -9.03 -2.44
C SER A 91 -13.10 -9.82 -3.33
N ALA A 92 -12.83 -9.83 -4.62
CA ALA A 92 -13.59 -10.57 -5.62
C ALA A 92 -13.34 -12.09 -5.61
N ARG A 93 -12.63 -12.64 -4.61
CA ARG A 93 -12.16 -14.03 -4.58
C ARG A 93 -13.24 -15.04 -4.95
N LYS A 94 -14.46 -14.88 -4.43
CA LYS A 94 -15.58 -15.79 -4.70
C LYS A 94 -16.05 -15.77 -6.15
N ILE A 95 -16.07 -14.58 -6.77
CA ILE A 95 -16.33 -14.42 -8.19
C ILE A 95 -15.23 -15.10 -9.00
N ILE A 96 -13.96 -14.89 -8.62
CA ILE A 96 -12.82 -15.46 -9.36
C ILE A 96 -12.78 -16.99 -9.23
N ILE A 97 -13.15 -17.55 -8.09
CA ILE A 97 -13.36 -19.00 -7.94
C ILE A 97 -14.42 -19.50 -8.92
N ALA A 98 -15.57 -18.83 -9.03
CA ALA A 98 -16.60 -19.23 -9.98
C ALA A 98 -16.14 -19.07 -11.45
N LEU A 99 -15.42 -17.99 -11.77
CA LEU A 99 -14.83 -17.77 -13.08
C LEU A 99 -13.86 -18.89 -13.46
N SER A 100 -12.99 -19.29 -12.54
CA SER A 100 -12.04 -20.37 -12.76
C SER A 100 -12.68 -21.75 -12.99
N ARG A 101 -13.92 -21.96 -12.57
CA ARG A 101 -14.69 -23.17 -12.93
C ARG A 101 -15.19 -23.13 -14.36
N GLN A 102 -15.52 -21.96 -14.88
CA GLN A 102 -15.95 -21.77 -16.27
C GLN A 102 -14.76 -21.90 -17.23
N TYR A 103 -13.57 -21.50 -16.79
CA TYR A 103 -12.33 -21.52 -17.56
C TYR A 103 -11.24 -22.33 -16.81
N PRO A 104 -11.42 -23.66 -16.69
CA PRO A 104 -10.53 -24.51 -15.89
C PRO A 104 -9.12 -24.66 -16.48
N ASP A 105 -8.92 -24.23 -17.74
CA ASP A 105 -7.64 -24.19 -18.44
C ASP A 105 -6.75 -23.00 -18.05
N VAL A 106 -7.29 -22.02 -17.31
CA VAL A 106 -6.61 -20.77 -16.99
C VAL A 106 -6.25 -20.69 -15.50
N LEU A 107 -5.03 -20.26 -15.21
CA LEU A 107 -4.59 -19.91 -13.86
C LEU A 107 -4.90 -18.43 -13.60
N PHE A 108 -5.71 -18.16 -12.59
CA PHE A 108 -6.05 -16.79 -12.20
C PHE A 108 -5.24 -16.39 -10.98
N GLU A 109 -4.55 -15.26 -11.05
CA GLU A 109 -3.84 -14.69 -9.90
C GLU A 109 -4.58 -13.42 -9.46
N LEU A 110 -5.20 -13.50 -8.30
CA LEU A 110 -5.92 -12.40 -7.68
C LEU A 110 -5.06 -11.80 -6.57
N ARG A 111 -4.71 -10.52 -6.71
CA ARG A 111 -4.12 -9.71 -5.64
C ARG A 111 -5.14 -8.67 -5.21
N TYR A 112 -5.29 -8.45 -3.92
CA TYR A 112 -6.27 -7.51 -3.40
C TYR A 112 -5.79 -6.78 -2.16
N ALA A 113 -6.28 -5.55 -1.96
CA ALA A 113 -5.98 -4.73 -0.81
C ALA A 113 -7.15 -3.80 -0.47
N ASP A 114 -7.52 -3.76 0.81
CA ASP A 114 -8.54 -2.87 1.36
C ASP A 114 -7.96 -1.47 1.62
N GLU A 115 -8.74 -0.42 1.40
CA GLU A 115 -8.34 0.96 1.74
C GLU A 115 -8.12 1.16 3.23
N ASN A 116 -8.68 0.30 4.08
CA ASN A 116 -8.20 0.14 5.44
C ASN A 116 -6.82 -0.54 5.44
N PHE A 117 -5.82 0.29 5.28
CA PHE A 117 -4.46 -0.09 4.93
C PHE A 117 -3.85 -1.13 5.89
N GLY A 118 -3.38 -2.26 5.36
CA GLY A 118 -2.84 -3.37 6.15
C GLY A 118 -3.88 -4.37 6.66
N TYR A 119 -5.15 -4.24 6.27
CA TYR A 119 -6.21 -5.21 6.55
C TYR A 119 -6.80 -5.78 5.26
N ASN A 120 -7.34 -7.00 5.32
CA ASN A 120 -8.08 -7.62 4.20
C ASN A 120 -7.29 -7.50 2.88
N VAL A 121 -6.06 -8.02 2.93
CA VAL A 121 -5.07 -7.98 1.85
C VAL A 121 -4.56 -9.39 1.59
N GLY A 122 -4.27 -9.71 0.33
CA GLY A 122 -3.76 -11.03 -0.03
C GLY A 122 -3.46 -11.19 -1.51
N GLU A 123 -2.78 -12.28 -1.82
CA GLU A 123 -2.46 -12.72 -3.18
C GLU A 123 -2.71 -14.22 -3.30
N ILE A 124 -3.53 -14.63 -4.27
CA ILE A 124 -4.05 -16.00 -4.35
C ILE A 124 -4.05 -16.43 -5.81
N SER A 125 -3.54 -17.64 -6.05
CA SER A 125 -3.63 -18.37 -7.32
C SER A 125 -4.83 -19.31 -7.29
N ILE A 126 -5.68 -19.27 -8.31
CA ILE A 126 -6.96 -19.99 -8.38
C ILE A 126 -7.04 -20.70 -9.74
N MET A 127 -7.35 -21.99 -9.74
CA MET A 127 -7.53 -22.78 -10.96
C MET A 127 -8.65 -23.81 -10.77
N ALA A 128 -9.47 -24.00 -11.81
CA ALA A 128 -10.55 -25.00 -11.83
C ALA A 128 -11.51 -24.97 -10.61
N GLY A 129 -11.68 -23.81 -9.97
CA GLY A 129 -12.57 -23.61 -8.83
C GLY A 129 -11.96 -23.85 -7.46
N GLU A 130 -10.64 -24.00 -7.37
CA GLU A 130 -9.90 -24.25 -6.13
C GLU A 130 -8.75 -23.26 -5.98
N ASP A 131 -8.42 -22.92 -4.72
CA ASP A 131 -7.18 -22.21 -4.39
C ASP A 131 -6.01 -23.17 -4.64
N PHE A 132 -5.06 -22.76 -5.45
CA PHE A 132 -3.88 -23.52 -5.77
C PHE A 132 -2.69 -23.18 -4.87
N ASP A 133 -2.45 -21.88 -4.68
CA ASP A 133 -1.37 -21.32 -3.87
C ASP A 133 -1.72 -19.89 -3.47
N GLY A 134 -0.95 -19.29 -2.57
CA GLY A 134 -1.09 -17.88 -2.23
C GLY A 134 -0.67 -17.56 -0.80
N ARG A 135 -0.72 -16.27 -0.50
CA ARG A 135 -0.38 -15.71 0.80
C ARG A 135 -1.42 -14.67 1.21
N ILE A 136 -1.98 -14.87 2.40
CA ILE A 136 -2.83 -13.90 3.08
C ILE A 136 -2.09 -13.53 4.36
N PRO A 137 -1.36 -12.40 4.39
CA PRO A 137 -0.62 -12.00 5.57
C PRO A 137 -1.57 -11.74 6.73
N LYS A 138 -1.04 -11.82 7.96
CA LYS A 138 -1.81 -11.43 9.14
C LYS A 138 -2.09 -9.93 9.08
N ASP A 139 -3.35 -9.56 9.24
CA ASP A 139 -3.76 -8.16 9.32
C ASP A 139 -2.91 -7.36 10.33
N ASN A 140 -2.72 -6.08 10.03
CA ASN A 140 -1.99 -5.11 10.85
C ASN A 140 -0.54 -5.52 11.11
N THR A 141 0.18 -5.84 10.04
CA THR A 141 1.61 -6.15 10.05
C THR A 141 2.33 -5.43 8.90
N TYR A 142 3.66 -5.29 9.00
CA TYR A 142 4.50 -4.81 7.90
C TYR A 142 4.21 -5.53 6.60
N GLU A 143 4.17 -6.86 6.63
CA GLU A 143 3.91 -7.70 5.46
C GLU A 143 2.56 -7.38 4.80
N ALA A 144 1.52 -7.18 5.62
CA ALA A 144 0.19 -6.80 5.13
C ALA A 144 0.18 -5.40 4.52
N GLN A 145 0.87 -4.43 5.13
CA GLN A 145 0.95 -3.05 4.62
C GLN A 145 1.82 -2.96 3.36
N GLU A 146 2.93 -3.69 3.30
CA GLU A 146 3.79 -3.75 2.12
C GLU A 146 3.06 -4.37 0.93
N LEU A 147 2.32 -5.47 1.14
CA LEU A 147 1.49 -6.05 0.10
C LEU A 147 0.37 -5.09 -0.32
N ALA A 148 -0.27 -4.40 0.62
CA ALA A 148 -1.31 -3.42 0.31
C ALA A 148 -0.75 -2.23 -0.49
N ALA A 149 0.45 -1.76 -0.14
CA ALA A 149 1.15 -0.69 -0.83
C ALA A 149 1.41 -1.06 -2.29
N ASP A 150 1.96 -2.26 -2.54
CA ASP A 150 2.26 -2.74 -3.89
C ASP A 150 0.99 -2.93 -4.73
N VAL A 151 -0.07 -3.52 -4.16
CA VAL A 151 -1.36 -3.65 -4.86
C VAL A 151 -1.93 -2.27 -5.22
N MET A 152 -1.82 -1.29 -4.34
CA MET A 152 -2.36 0.06 -4.56
C MET A 152 -1.41 1.02 -5.28
N GLY A 153 -0.16 0.63 -5.56
CA GLY A 153 0.86 1.52 -6.13
C GLY A 153 1.26 2.68 -5.21
N LYS A 154 1.23 2.47 -3.89
CA LYS A 154 1.65 3.46 -2.88
C LYS A 154 3.10 3.19 -2.45
N LYS A 155 3.88 4.25 -2.21
CA LYS A 155 5.22 4.14 -1.58
C LYS A 155 5.06 4.24 -0.06
N LEU A 156 5.69 3.32 0.67
CA LEU A 156 5.80 3.37 2.13
C LEU A 156 7.11 4.07 2.51
N ALA A 157 7.09 5.38 2.41
CA ALA A 157 8.22 6.23 2.77
C ALA A 157 7.72 7.52 3.42
N PHE A 158 8.58 8.14 4.20
CA PHE A 158 8.42 9.50 4.67
C PHE A 158 8.99 10.47 3.63
N ASP A 159 8.30 11.57 3.38
CA ASP A 159 8.74 12.62 2.47
C ASP A 159 9.13 13.87 3.28
N ILE A 160 10.40 14.23 3.16
CA ILE A 160 11.01 15.36 3.86
C ILE A 160 10.39 16.69 3.42
N GLU A 161 10.02 16.83 2.14
CA GLU A 161 9.49 18.09 1.60
C GLU A 161 8.08 18.41 2.12
N SER A 162 7.20 17.41 2.11
CA SER A 162 5.85 17.54 2.69
C SER A 162 5.81 17.37 4.21
N ALA A 163 6.92 16.93 4.81
CA ALA A 163 7.02 16.54 6.21
C ALA A 163 5.92 15.56 6.63
N SER A 164 5.65 14.59 5.77
CA SER A 164 4.59 13.59 5.96
C SER A 164 4.92 12.28 5.26
N GLY A 165 4.31 11.19 5.72
CA GLY A 165 4.43 9.88 5.10
C GLY A 165 4.54 8.74 6.10
N TYR A 166 4.95 7.57 5.62
CA TYR A 166 4.96 6.34 6.42
C TYR A 166 6.32 6.10 7.06
N VAL A 167 6.29 5.85 8.37
CA VAL A 167 7.47 5.56 9.20
C VAL A 167 7.29 4.20 9.87
N ARG A 168 8.36 3.42 10.02
CA ARG A 168 8.32 2.08 10.62
C ARG A 168 8.21 2.14 12.15
N LYS A 169 7.13 1.61 12.70
CA LYS A 169 6.96 1.42 14.14
C LYS A 169 7.40 0.02 14.57
N ILE A 170 8.66 -0.10 14.99
CA ILE A 170 9.33 -1.40 15.24
C ILE A 170 8.63 -2.22 16.33
N ASP A 171 8.20 -1.60 17.42
CA ASP A 171 7.55 -2.26 18.55
C ASP A 171 6.19 -2.87 18.18
N ALA A 172 5.48 -2.26 17.23
CA ALA A 172 4.15 -2.70 16.79
C ALA A 172 4.17 -3.48 15.46
N ASN A 173 5.33 -3.65 14.83
CA ASN A 173 5.50 -4.35 13.55
C ASN A 173 4.57 -3.79 12.44
N LEU A 174 4.48 -2.46 12.35
CA LEU A 174 3.61 -1.75 11.41
C LEU A 174 4.24 -0.44 10.94
N TYR A 175 3.85 0.05 9.77
CA TYR A 175 4.06 1.43 9.35
C TYR A 175 2.96 2.31 9.94
N GLU A 176 3.35 3.45 10.48
CA GLU A 176 2.44 4.50 10.93
C GLU A 176 2.58 5.71 10.02
N TYR A 177 1.47 6.39 9.74
CA TYR A 177 1.47 7.61 8.96
C TYR A 177 1.72 8.81 9.89
N CYS A 178 2.70 9.63 9.54
CA CYS A 178 3.07 10.86 10.23
C CYS A 178 2.79 12.06 9.31
N GLU A 179 2.38 13.18 9.89
CA GLU A 179 2.21 14.45 9.19
C GLU A 179 2.49 15.61 10.15
N GLY A 180 2.78 16.80 9.63
CA GLY A 180 3.10 17.96 10.47
C GLY A 180 4.41 17.79 11.24
N VAL A 181 5.30 16.94 10.75
CA VAL A 181 6.58 16.61 11.38
C VAL A 181 7.52 17.81 11.25
N HIS A 182 8.24 18.14 12.33
CA HIS A 182 9.35 19.09 12.20
C HIS A 182 10.55 18.40 11.55
N VAL A 183 11.08 19.01 10.50
CA VAL A 183 12.26 18.53 9.78
C VAL A 183 13.38 19.55 9.95
N SER A 184 14.51 19.12 10.50
CA SER A 184 15.69 19.98 10.66
C SER A 184 16.33 20.36 9.32
N GLN A 185 17.30 21.29 9.33
CA GLN A 185 18.22 21.38 8.20
C GLN A 185 19.06 20.10 8.10
N SER A 186 19.54 19.79 6.90
CA SER A 186 20.37 18.62 6.67
C SER A 186 21.77 18.78 7.30
N PHE A 187 22.28 17.72 7.91
CA PHE A 187 23.63 17.64 8.46
C PHE A 187 24.26 16.28 8.18
N GLN A 188 25.57 16.15 8.40
CA GLN A 188 26.28 14.88 8.31
C GLN A 188 26.57 14.36 9.72
N CYS A 189 26.56 13.04 9.90
CA CYS A 189 26.97 12.41 11.15
C CYS A 189 27.55 11.01 10.91
N ASP A 190 28.27 10.46 11.87
CA ASP A 190 28.86 9.11 11.78
C ASP A 190 27.77 8.04 11.53
N GLN A 191 26.59 8.21 12.12
CA GLN A 191 25.45 7.29 11.94
C GLN A 191 24.98 7.17 10.49
N SER A 192 25.16 8.23 9.72
CA SER A 192 24.82 8.30 8.29
C SER A 192 25.97 7.92 7.37
N LEU A 193 27.10 7.45 7.92
CA LEU A 193 28.34 7.23 7.16
C LEU A 193 28.80 8.48 6.38
N GLY A 194 28.50 9.67 6.94
CA GLY A 194 28.77 10.96 6.30
C GLY A 194 27.78 11.37 5.21
N HIS A 195 26.72 10.61 4.95
CA HIS A 195 25.65 11.04 4.03
C HIS A 195 24.75 12.09 4.70
N PRO A 196 24.33 13.18 4.02
CA PRO A 196 23.42 14.14 4.63
C PRO A 196 22.10 13.51 5.08
N VAL A 197 21.68 13.81 6.30
CA VAL A 197 20.44 13.37 6.94
C VAL A 197 19.73 14.56 7.57
N VAL A 198 18.44 14.39 7.86
CA VAL A 198 17.67 15.32 8.68
C VAL A 198 17.19 14.61 9.94
N LEU A 199 17.00 15.38 11.02
CA LEU A 199 16.37 14.89 12.22
C LEU A 199 14.89 15.28 12.18
N CYS A 200 14.03 14.27 12.14
CA CYS A 200 12.58 14.43 12.05
C CYS A 200 11.97 14.29 13.43
N TYR A 201 11.23 15.31 13.89
CA TYR A 201 10.52 15.31 15.17
C TYR A 201 9.00 15.37 14.96
N ASP A 202 8.32 14.29 15.32
CA ASP A 202 6.86 14.20 15.35
C ASP A 202 6.39 14.44 16.78
N PHE A 203 5.87 15.65 17.01
CA PHE A 203 5.38 16.08 18.33
C PHE A 203 4.15 15.27 18.76
N ASP A 204 3.22 15.02 17.84
CA ASP A 204 1.94 14.36 18.10
C ASP A 204 2.13 12.91 18.55
N ASN A 205 3.15 12.24 18.00
CA ASN A 205 3.51 10.88 18.37
C ASN A 205 4.73 10.80 19.31
N SER A 206 5.23 11.96 19.78
CA SER A 206 6.33 12.12 20.74
C SER A 206 7.57 11.29 20.40
N LYS A 207 8.06 11.42 19.16
CA LYS A 207 9.17 10.62 18.66
C LYS A 207 10.07 11.36 17.68
N VAL A 208 11.31 10.91 17.59
CA VAL A 208 12.33 11.43 16.67
C VAL A 208 12.99 10.29 15.90
N TRP A 209 13.32 10.51 14.63
CA TRP A 209 14.08 9.58 13.79
C TRP A 209 14.99 10.35 12.82
N LEU A 210 15.99 9.67 12.27
CA LEU A 210 16.79 10.17 11.18
C LEU A 210 16.16 9.79 9.83
N GLU A 211 16.07 10.75 8.92
CA GLU A 211 15.67 10.49 7.53
C GLU A 211 16.82 10.82 6.57
N MET A 212 16.97 9.98 5.54
CA MET A 212 18.01 10.18 4.53
C MET A 212 17.66 11.39 3.66
N TYR A 213 18.59 12.33 3.50
CA TYR A 213 18.38 13.44 2.58
C TYR A 213 18.50 12.94 1.12
N PRO A 214 17.60 13.33 0.20
CA PRO A 214 17.44 12.68 -1.11
C PRO A 214 18.48 13.18 -2.13
N LEU A 215 19.77 12.94 -1.85
CA LEU A 215 20.89 13.25 -2.75
C LEU A 215 21.50 12.01 -3.39
N LEU A 216 21.18 10.83 -2.87
CA LEU A 216 21.71 9.56 -3.34
C LEU A 216 20.63 8.81 -4.12
N ASP A 217 21.02 8.23 -5.25
CA ASP A 217 20.13 7.37 -6.05
C ASP A 217 19.94 6.02 -5.34
N GLU A 218 18.77 5.40 -5.48
CA GLU A 218 18.46 4.08 -4.91
C GLU A 218 19.35 2.99 -5.54
N ASP A 219 19.86 3.22 -6.75
CA ASP A 219 20.77 2.33 -7.49
C ASP A 219 22.27 2.49 -7.09
N ASP A 220 22.60 3.39 -6.17
CA ASP A 220 24.00 3.59 -5.72
C ASP A 220 24.47 2.41 -4.85
N ASP A 221 25.70 1.93 -5.07
CA ASP A 221 26.29 0.81 -4.34
C ASP A 221 26.32 1.03 -2.81
N MET A 222 26.36 2.30 -2.36
CA MET A 222 26.36 2.65 -0.94
C MET A 222 24.97 2.86 -0.34
N TYR A 223 23.92 2.94 -1.16
CA TYR A 223 22.57 3.34 -0.73
C TYR A 223 22.04 2.46 0.39
N GLU A 224 22.10 1.14 0.22
CA GLU A 224 21.59 0.18 1.20
C GLU A 224 22.43 0.18 2.49
N ASP A 225 23.76 0.36 2.42
CA ASP A 225 24.62 0.45 3.61
C ASP A 225 24.28 1.69 4.45
N ILE A 226 24.12 2.85 3.80
CA ILE A 226 23.74 4.10 4.47
C ILE A 226 22.34 3.98 5.06
N LYS A 227 21.37 3.49 4.28
CA LYS A 227 19.99 3.29 4.72
C LYS A 227 19.90 2.34 5.91
N ASN A 228 20.60 1.21 5.88
CA ASN A 228 20.66 0.27 6.99
C ASN A 228 21.32 0.91 8.22
N SER A 229 22.37 1.71 8.03
CA SER A 229 23.01 2.46 9.12
C SER A 229 22.04 3.46 9.75
N ILE A 230 21.32 4.26 8.95
CA ILE A 230 20.31 5.22 9.44
C ILE A 230 19.19 4.48 10.18
N GLN A 231 18.67 3.39 9.60
CA GLN A 231 17.62 2.56 10.23
C GLN A 231 18.08 1.93 11.54
N ALA A 232 19.37 1.64 11.71
CA ALA A 232 19.93 1.11 12.95
C ALA A 232 19.95 2.12 14.09
N TRP A 233 19.93 3.43 13.80
CA TRP A 233 19.67 4.46 14.82
C TRP A 233 18.28 4.30 15.40
N GLY A 234 17.30 4.06 14.52
CA GLY A 234 15.93 3.74 14.88
C GLY A 234 15.10 4.97 15.25
N ILE A 235 14.04 4.72 16.01
CA ILE A 235 13.11 5.75 16.48
C ILE A 235 13.27 5.89 17.99
N HIS A 236 13.41 7.12 18.44
CA HIS A 236 13.57 7.44 19.84
C HIS A 236 12.36 8.23 20.39
N PRO A 237 11.98 8.03 21.66
CA PRO A 237 10.99 8.88 22.30
C PRO A 237 11.53 10.31 22.42
N CYS A 238 10.69 11.30 22.15
CA CYS A 238 11.04 12.72 22.20
C CYS A 238 9.80 13.51 22.61
N GLU A 239 9.78 14.04 23.82
CA GLU A 239 8.60 14.72 24.38
C GLU A 239 8.75 16.25 24.39
N SER A 240 9.95 16.75 24.10
CA SER A 240 10.28 18.17 24.14
C SER A 240 11.40 18.54 23.17
N TRP A 241 11.55 19.85 22.95
CA TRP A 241 12.71 20.40 22.22
C TRP A 241 14.03 20.20 22.96
N ASP A 242 14.01 20.07 24.29
CA ASP A 242 15.20 19.73 25.08
C ASP A 242 15.65 18.29 24.80
N ASP A 243 14.71 17.34 24.68
CA ASP A 243 15.02 15.97 24.25
C ASP A 243 15.56 15.97 22.83
N PHE A 244 14.89 16.67 21.91
CA PHE A 244 15.32 16.83 20.53
C PHE A 244 16.76 17.35 20.44
N ASN A 245 17.07 18.45 21.13
CA ASN A 245 18.40 19.05 21.15
C ASN A 245 19.44 18.14 21.83
N SER A 246 19.03 17.28 22.78
CA SER A 246 19.91 16.26 23.34
C SER A 246 20.31 15.22 22.28
N TYR A 247 19.39 14.82 21.39
CA TYR A 247 19.71 13.95 20.26
C TYR A 247 20.59 14.66 19.23
N VAL A 248 20.30 15.92 18.89
CA VAL A 248 21.16 16.75 18.01
C VAL A 248 22.59 16.78 18.55
N GLN A 249 22.77 17.01 19.84
CA GLN A 249 24.09 17.01 20.48
C GLN A 249 24.80 15.66 20.37
N CYS A 250 24.07 14.55 20.51
CA CYS A 250 24.64 13.21 20.37
C CYS A 250 25.06 12.89 18.93
N LEU A 251 24.44 13.51 17.93
CA LEU A 251 24.70 13.28 16.52
C LEU A 251 25.93 14.05 16.00
N GLY A 252 26.43 15.04 16.74
CA GLY A 252 27.73 15.67 16.50
C GLY A 252 27.67 17.20 16.32
N GLU A 253 28.84 17.80 16.07
CA GLU A 253 28.97 19.26 15.91
C GLU A 253 28.21 19.78 14.68
N ASP A 254 28.30 19.10 13.55
CA ASP A 254 27.56 19.45 12.33
C ASP A 254 26.03 19.46 12.57
N ALA A 255 25.54 18.51 13.37
CA ALA A 255 24.13 18.48 13.76
C ALA A 255 23.78 19.67 14.67
N MET A 256 24.62 20.01 15.64
CA MET A 256 24.42 21.16 16.51
C MET A 256 24.40 22.49 15.76
N GLU A 257 25.18 22.63 14.69
CA GLU A 257 25.19 23.85 13.88
C GLU A 257 23.93 23.98 13.00
N ALA A 258 23.46 22.87 12.42
CA ALA A 258 22.39 22.88 11.42
C ALA A 258 20.98 22.64 11.99
N ALA A 259 20.87 21.78 13.01
CA ALA A 259 19.60 21.22 13.47
C ALA A 259 19.18 21.68 14.88
N TYR A 260 20.04 22.37 15.63
CA TYR A 260 19.69 22.84 16.98
C TYR A 260 18.47 23.78 16.94
N TYR A 261 17.48 23.50 17.78
CA TYR A 261 16.27 24.30 17.88
C TYR A 261 16.32 25.24 19.10
N ASP A 262 16.25 26.54 18.84
CA ASP A 262 16.14 27.57 19.88
C ASP A 262 14.71 28.14 19.90
N GLU A 263 13.95 27.84 20.97
CA GLU A 263 12.58 28.36 21.18
C GLU A 263 12.51 29.90 21.27
N GLY A 264 13.65 30.58 21.42
CA GLY A 264 13.71 32.03 21.54
C GLY A 264 14.82 32.64 20.70
N GLY A 265 14.52 32.93 19.43
CA GLY A 265 15.44 33.60 18.51
C GLY A 265 16.20 34.78 19.15
N MET A 266 17.43 34.53 19.57
CA MET A 266 18.49 35.50 19.61
C MET A 266 19.58 35.01 18.68
N THR A 267 19.55 35.50 17.45
CA THR A 267 20.77 35.67 16.67
C THR A 267 21.84 36.27 17.57
N MET A 268 22.86 35.48 17.92
CA MET A 268 24.12 36.02 18.37
C MET A 268 24.79 36.65 17.15
N CYS A 269 24.59 37.96 17.03
CA CYS A 269 25.38 38.85 16.16
C CYS A 269 26.85 38.84 16.58
#